data_AF-A6DU72-F1
#
_entry.id   AF-A6DU72-F1
#
_cell.length_a   1.000
_cell.length_b   1.000
_cell.length_c   1.000
_cell.angle_alpha   90.00
_cell.angle_beta   90.00
_cell.angle_gamma   90.00
#
_symmetry.space_group_name_H-M   'P 1'
#
loop_
_entity.id
_entity.type
_entity.pdbx_description
1 polymer ?
#
loop_
_entity_poly.entity_id
_entity_poly.type
_entity_poly.pdbx_seq_one_letter_code
_entity_poly.pdbx_strand_id
1 'polypeptide(L)'
;GWAPGNGSFQSHVTAMIKVLGKEKTAAWVKALKANEVQDFPKNTPIVKAVAEGKVAAGLVNHYYLYKVRLDMKEALDAENHFFADGDAGMFINVSGIALLKSSKNKAAAQKFIDWMLSEKAQAFFKDSNYEYPLAAGVSAFAELKALDQINPVKIDLGDLDKIEETVELLEDNGAL
;
A
#
# COMPACT_ATOMS: atom_id res chain seq x y z
N GLY A 1 -1.48 14.09 -5.64
CA GLY A 1 -0.84 13.19 -6.62
C GLY A 1 -1.30 11.76 -6.41
N TRP A 2 -1.38 10.98 -7.48
CA TRP A 2 -1.78 9.57 -7.44
C TRP A 2 -1.01 8.76 -8.49
N ALA A 3 -1.13 7.43 -8.44
CA ALA A 3 -0.48 6.53 -9.39
C ALA A 3 -1.47 5.46 -9.87
N PRO A 4 -2.40 5.80 -10.79
CA PRO A 4 -3.50 4.92 -11.18
C PRO A 4 -3.05 3.60 -11.80
N GLY A 5 -1.93 3.61 -12.54
CA GLY A 5 -1.31 2.40 -13.11
C GLY A 5 -0.51 1.54 -12.12
N ASN A 6 -0.41 1.93 -10.85
CA ASN A 6 0.36 1.19 -9.86
C ASN A 6 -0.50 0.09 -9.21
N GLY A 7 -0.01 -1.16 -9.18
CA GLY A 7 -0.76 -2.29 -8.61
C GLY A 7 -1.19 -2.11 -7.14
N SER A 8 -0.43 -1.38 -6.32
CA SER A 8 -0.84 -1.08 -4.93
C SER A 8 -2.04 -0.12 -4.88
N PHE A 9 -2.07 0.89 -5.75
CA PHE A 9 -3.21 1.78 -5.89
C PHE A 9 -4.45 1.02 -6.40
N GLN A 10 -4.28 0.16 -7.41
CA GLN A 10 -5.37 -0.68 -7.92
C GLN A 10 -5.89 -1.65 -6.85
N SER A 11 -5.02 -2.23 -6.03
CA SER A 11 -5.47 -3.05 -4.89
C SER A 11 -6.31 -2.25 -3.90
N HIS A 12 -5.93 -1.00 -3.63
CA HIS A 12 -6.71 -0.10 -2.76
C HIS A 12 -8.07 0.25 -3.37
N VAL A 13 -8.13 0.55 -4.67
CA VAL A 13 -9.40 0.80 -5.38
C VAL A 13 -10.28 -0.45 -5.38
N THR A 14 -9.70 -1.65 -5.49
CA THR A 14 -10.43 -2.92 -5.35
C THR A 14 -11.09 -3.01 -3.96
N ALA A 15 -10.36 -2.68 -2.90
CA ALA A 15 -10.92 -2.61 -1.55
C ALA A 15 -12.05 -1.57 -1.45
N MET A 16 -11.88 -0.39 -2.04
CA MET A 16 -12.93 0.63 -2.11
C MET A 16 -14.19 0.11 -2.83
N ILE A 17 -14.06 -0.61 -3.95
CA ILE A 17 -15.21 -1.22 -4.65
C ILE A 17 -15.93 -2.20 -3.72
N LYS A 18 -15.22 -3.02 -2.95
CA LYS A 18 -15.85 -3.97 -2.01
C LYS A 18 -16.59 -3.29 -0.88
N VAL A 19 -16.03 -2.21 -0.33
CA VAL A 19 -16.58 -1.51 0.83
C VAL A 19 -17.68 -0.53 0.45
N LEU A 20 -17.49 0.21 -0.64
CA LEU A 20 -18.34 1.34 -1.03
C LEU A 20 -19.26 1.02 -2.22
N GLY A 21 -18.95 -0.02 -2.99
CA GLY A 21 -19.61 -0.36 -4.24
C GLY A 21 -19.05 0.38 -5.47
N LYS A 22 -19.23 -0.23 -6.65
CA LYS A 22 -18.67 0.25 -7.93
C LYS A 22 -19.08 1.70 -8.25
N GLU A 23 -20.34 2.06 -8.01
CA GLU A 23 -20.88 3.39 -8.31
C GLU A 23 -20.18 4.50 -7.50
N LYS A 24 -20.05 4.31 -6.19
CA LYS A 24 -19.40 5.29 -5.31
C LYS A 24 -17.91 5.41 -5.60
N THR A 25 -17.24 4.29 -5.87
CA THR A 25 -15.82 4.31 -6.26
C THR A 25 -15.61 5.02 -7.59
N ALA A 26 -16.45 4.78 -8.60
CA ALA A 26 -16.38 5.49 -9.87
C ALA A 26 -16.59 7.01 -9.69
N ALA A 27 -17.56 7.41 -8.86
CA ALA A 27 -17.77 8.82 -8.53
C ALA A 27 -16.54 9.44 -7.85
N TRP A 28 -15.88 8.72 -6.95
CA TRP A 28 -14.64 9.16 -6.30
C TRP A 28 -13.49 9.34 -7.30
N VAL A 29 -13.30 8.40 -8.25
CA VAL A 29 -12.29 8.52 -9.32
C VAL A 29 -12.55 9.76 -10.19
N LYS A 30 -13.82 9.98 -10.60
CA LYS A 30 -14.20 11.18 -11.36
C LYS A 30 -13.90 12.46 -10.57
N ALA A 31 -14.17 12.47 -9.27
CA ALA A 31 -13.91 13.62 -8.41
C ALA A 31 -12.40 13.91 -8.27
N LEU A 32 -11.56 12.89 -8.17
CA LEU A 32 -10.10 13.08 -8.19
C LEU A 32 -9.65 13.74 -9.49
N LYS A 33 -10.14 13.28 -10.64
CA LYS A 33 -9.82 13.89 -11.93
C LYS A 33 -10.32 15.33 -12.04
N ALA A 34 -11.52 15.61 -11.54
CA ALA A 34 -12.07 16.96 -11.51
C ALA A 34 -11.25 17.91 -10.61
N ASN A 35 -10.54 17.37 -9.62
CA ASN A 35 -9.58 18.10 -8.79
C ASN A 35 -8.18 18.21 -9.44
N GLU A 36 -8.03 17.83 -10.71
CA GLU A 36 -6.79 17.92 -11.48
C GLU A 36 -5.59 17.25 -10.76
N VAL A 37 -5.83 16.09 -10.14
CA VAL A 37 -4.76 15.36 -9.45
C VAL A 37 -3.63 15.01 -10.42
N GLN A 38 -2.40 15.29 -10.01
CA GLN A 38 -1.23 14.99 -10.83
C GLN A 38 -0.90 13.48 -10.83
N ASP A 39 -0.67 12.95 -12.04
CA ASP A 39 -0.27 11.57 -12.31
C ASP A 39 1.21 11.32 -12.00
N PHE A 40 1.49 10.17 -11.40
CA PHE A 40 2.84 9.68 -11.17
C PHE A 40 2.95 8.20 -11.49
N PRO A 41 4.14 7.70 -11.88
CA PRO A 41 4.31 6.30 -12.25
C PRO A 41 4.29 5.33 -11.05
N LYS A 42 4.59 5.82 -9.84
CA LYS A 42 4.67 5.03 -8.59
C LYS A 42 4.65 5.94 -7.36
N ASN A 43 4.62 5.33 -6.18
CA ASN A 43 4.57 6.02 -4.88
C ASN A 43 5.76 6.95 -4.59
N THR A 44 7.00 6.53 -4.86
CA THR A 44 8.21 7.33 -4.51
C THR A 44 8.22 8.75 -5.10
N PRO A 45 7.95 8.97 -6.40
CA PRO A 45 7.79 10.32 -6.95
C PRO A 45 6.69 11.16 -6.28
N ILE A 46 5.61 10.55 -5.83
CA ILE A 46 4.52 11.27 -5.14
C ILE A 46 5.03 11.84 -3.82
N VAL A 47 5.72 11.03 -3.00
CA VAL A 47 6.29 11.47 -1.72
C VAL A 47 7.26 12.63 -1.93
N LYS A 48 8.14 12.53 -2.93
CA LYS A 48 9.08 13.62 -3.27
C LYS A 48 8.35 14.88 -3.71
N ALA A 49 7.31 14.76 -4.54
CA ALA A 49 6.52 15.90 -4.99
C ALA A 49 5.78 16.60 -3.83
N VAL A 50 5.30 15.85 -2.82
CA VAL A 50 4.73 16.44 -1.60
C VAL A 50 5.81 17.19 -0.82
N ALA A 51 6.96 16.54 -0.57
CA ALA A 51 8.06 17.14 0.18
C ALA A 51 8.66 18.40 -0.48
N GLU A 52 8.60 18.48 -1.81
CA GLU A 52 9.03 19.64 -2.60
C GLU A 52 7.94 20.71 -2.74
N GLY A 53 6.77 20.53 -2.12
CA GLY A 53 5.63 21.44 -2.22
C GLY A 53 4.96 21.50 -3.60
N LYS A 54 5.28 20.57 -4.52
CA LYS A 54 4.71 20.51 -5.88
C LYS A 54 3.25 20.06 -5.88
N VAL A 55 2.87 19.20 -4.92
CA VAL A 55 1.49 18.78 -4.69
C VAL A 55 1.18 18.83 -3.20
N ALA A 56 -0.04 19.20 -2.82
CA ALA A 56 -0.41 19.35 -1.41
C ALA A 56 -0.49 18.01 -0.65
N ALA A 57 -0.89 16.93 -1.34
CA ALA A 57 -1.02 15.59 -0.76
C ALA A 57 -0.90 14.51 -1.84
N GLY A 58 -0.70 13.26 -1.42
CA GLY A 58 -0.63 12.13 -2.33
C GLY A 58 -1.08 10.81 -1.72
N LEU A 59 -1.64 9.93 -2.55
CA LEU A 59 -2.10 8.60 -2.15
C LEU A 59 -0.96 7.60 -2.32
N VAL A 60 -0.40 7.12 -1.21
CA VAL A 60 0.75 6.22 -1.20
C VAL A 60 0.68 5.16 -0.09
N ASN A 61 1.47 4.08 -0.22
CA ASN A 61 1.73 3.19 0.92
C ASN A 61 2.67 3.88 1.93
N HIS A 62 2.37 3.69 3.23
CA HIS A 62 3.04 4.35 4.35
C HIS A 62 4.59 4.29 4.32
N TYR A 63 5.16 3.13 3.95
CA TYR A 63 6.59 2.88 4.03
C TYR A 63 7.42 3.68 3.03
N TYR A 64 6.80 4.21 1.96
CA TYR A 64 7.54 5.02 0.99
C TYR A 64 8.02 6.35 1.58
N LEU A 65 7.32 6.90 2.58
CA LEU A 65 7.77 8.09 3.29
C LEU A 65 9.15 7.87 3.92
N TYR A 66 9.30 6.78 4.69
CA TYR A 66 10.54 6.43 5.37
C TYR A 66 11.66 6.06 4.40
N LYS A 67 11.34 5.34 3.32
CA LYS A 67 12.32 5.06 2.24
C LYS A 67 12.86 6.34 1.62
N VAL A 68 12.00 7.31 1.33
CA VAL A 68 12.44 8.58 0.75
C VAL A 68 13.20 9.43 1.76
N ARG A 69 12.81 9.43 3.04
CA ARG A 69 13.54 10.11 4.12
C ARG A 69 15.00 9.65 4.22
N LEU A 70 15.26 8.34 4.06
CA LEU A 70 16.64 7.84 4.04
C LEU A 70 17.43 8.26 2.79
N ASP A 71 16.77 8.27 1.64
CA ASP A 71 17.41 8.59 0.36
C ASP A 71 17.72 10.10 0.23
N MET A 72 17.00 10.94 0.97
CA MET A 72 17.17 12.40 0.94
C MET A 72 18.19 12.86 1.97
N LYS A 73 19.07 13.78 1.54
CA LYS A 73 20.08 14.40 2.42
C LYS A 73 19.50 15.54 3.27
N GLU A 74 18.37 16.09 2.84
CA GLU A 74 17.70 17.22 3.47
C GLU A 74 16.46 16.74 4.22
N ALA A 75 16.00 17.55 5.18
CA ALA A 75 14.77 17.29 5.90
C ALA A 75 13.59 17.21 4.94
N LEU A 76 12.76 16.19 5.10
CA LEU A 76 11.60 15.93 4.26
C LEU A 76 10.36 16.56 4.91
N ASP A 77 9.81 17.61 4.28
CA ASP A 77 8.59 18.27 4.75
C ASP A 77 7.33 17.54 4.26
N ALA A 78 7.14 16.31 4.73
CA ALA A 78 5.93 15.54 4.52
C ALA A 78 5.74 14.51 5.64
N GLU A 79 4.48 14.22 5.95
CA GLU A 79 4.08 13.26 6.98
C GLU A 79 3.01 12.30 6.46
N ASN A 80 2.95 11.11 7.04
CA ASN A 80 1.86 10.17 6.79
C ASN A 80 0.60 10.66 7.50
N HIS A 81 -0.50 10.74 6.76
CA HIS A 81 -1.83 10.96 7.33
C HIS A 81 -2.58 9.64 7.43
N PHE A 82 -3.14 9.36 8.61
CA PHE A 82 -4.00 8.21 8.83
C PHE A 82 -5.46 8.64 8.78
N PHE A 83 -6.22 8.08 7.83
CA PHE A 83 -7.69 8.25 7.75
C PHE A 83 -8.40 7.79 9.03
N ALA A 84 -9.66 8.19 9.16
CA ALA A 84 -10.51 7.81 10.27
C ALA A 84 -10.72 6.29 10.36
N ASP A 85 -11.02 5.82 11.56
CA ASP A 85 -11.33 4.42 11.84
C ASP A 85 -12.45 3.90 10.93
N GLY A 86 -12.18 2.77 10.27
CA GLY A 86 -13.13 2.12 9.36
C GLY A 86 -13.34 2.81 7.99
N ASP A 87 -12.64 3.92 7.72
CA ASP A 87 -12.66 4.56 6.41
C ASP A 87 -11.99 3.67 5.34
N ALA A 88 -12.51 3.71 4.11
CA ALA A 88 -11.96 2.90 3.01
C ALA A 88 -10.50 3.26 2.67
N GLY A 89 -10.09 4.52 2.93
CA GLY A 89 -8.72 4.98 2.86
C GLY A 89 -7.80 4.36 3.91
N MET A 90 -8.35 3.85 5.02
CA MET A 90 -7.62 3.07 6.03
C MET A 90 -7.65 1.57 5.68
N PHE A 91 -7.16 1.22 4.51
CA PHE A 91 -7.00 -0.17 4.07
C PHE A 91 -5.58 -0.66 4.36
N ILE A 92 -5.46 -1.85 4.95
CA ILE A 92 -4.18 -2.55 5.15
C ILE A 92 -4.11 -3.73 4.19
N ASN A 93 -3.08 -3.72 3.34
CA ASN A 93 -2.74 -4.86 2.49
C ASN A 93 -1.58 -5.66 3.10
N VAL A 94 -1.30 -6.85 2.57
CA VAL A 94 -0.22 -7.72 3.04
C VAL A 94 0.68 -8.19 1.89
N SER A 95 1.96 -8.31 2.20
CA SER A 95 2.93 -9.01 1.35
C SER A 95 2.85 -10.51 1.63
N GLY A 96 2.32 -11.29 0.69
CA GLY A 96 2.16 -12.74 0.81
C GLY A 96 3.30 -13.55 0.19
N ILE A 97 3.49 -14.79 0.66
CA ILE A 97 4.39 -15.78 0.05
C ILE A 97 3.68 -17.14 -0.04
N ALA A 98 3.90 -17.87 -1.13
CA ALA A 98 3.29 -19.18 -1.34
C ALA A 98 4.26 -20.16 -2.01
N LEU A 99 4.11 -21.45 -1.69
CA LEU A 99 4.84 -22.55 -2.32
C LEU A 99 4.01 -23.14 -3.47
N LEU A 100 4.54 -23.07 -4.69
CA LEU A 100 3.87 -23.66 -5.85
C LEU A 100 3.80 -25.19 -5.75
N LYS A 101 2.61 -25.76 -5.97
CA LYS A 101 2.38 -27.22 -5.98
C LYS A 101 3.31 -27.97 -6.95
N SER A 102 3.67 -27.32 -8.06
CA SER A 102 4.54 -27.84 -9.12
C SER A 102 6.04 -27.68 -8.85
N SER A 103 6.44 -27.04 -7.75
CA SER A 103 7.86 -26.82 -7.44
C SER A 103 8.63 -28.14 -7.38
N LYS A 104 9.75 -28.20 -8.10
CA LYS A 104 10.69 -29.34 -8.05
C LYS A 104 11.60 -29.29 -6.81
N ASN A 105 11.63 -28.15 -6.10
CA ASN A 105 12.49 -27.90 -4.96
C ASN A 105 11.67 -27.57 -3.69
N LYS A 106 10.64 -28.36 -3.40
CA LYS A 106 9.68 -28.06 -2.30
C LYS A 106 10.36 -27.88 -0.94
N ALA A 107 11.34 -28.71 -0.61
CA ALA A 107 12.05 -28.62 0.66
C ALA A 107 12.82 -27.29 0.80
N ALA A 108 13.49 -26.83 -0.27
CA ALA A 108 14.19 -25.55 -0.24
C ALA A 108 13.22 -24.37 -0.20
N ALA A 109 12.12 -24.43 -0.95
CA ALA A 109 11.08 -23.41 -0.93
C ALA A 109 10.43 -23.29 0.46
N GLN A 110 10.14 -24.42 1.14
CA GLN A 110 9.61 -24.41 2.50
C GLN A 110 10.61 -23.77 3.48
N LYS A 111 11.90 -24.15 3.43
CA LYS A 111 12.94 -23.53 4.25
C LYS A 111 13.04 -22.02 4.03
N PHE A 112 12.82 -21.54 2.81
CA PHE A 112 12.80 -20.12 2.52
C PHE A 112 11.59 -19.42 3.15
N ILE A 113 10.38 -20.02 3.06
CA ILE A 113 9.19 -19.50 3.74
C ILE A 113 9.40 -19.46 5.25
N ASP A 114 9.90 -20.54 5.85
CA ASP A 114 10.19 -20.61 7.28
C ASP A 114 11.20 -19.54 7.70
N TRP A 115 12.22 -19.29 6.87
CA TRP A 115 13.17 -18.22 7.10
C TRP A 115 12.53 -16.84 7.01
N MET A 116 11.70 -16.57 6.00
CA MET A 116 10.99 -15.29 5.84
C MET A 116 10.08 -14.98 7.04
N LEU A 117 9.51 -16.00 7.68
CA LEU A 117 8.66 -15.90 8.87
C LEU A 117 9.44 -15.90 10.19
N SER A 118 10.75 -16.09 10.16
CA SER A 118 11.59 -16.08 11.35
C SER A 118 11.80 -14.67 11.91
N GLU A 119 12.09 -14.59 13.21
CA GLU A 119 12.43 -13.33 13.90
C GLU A 119 13.56 -12.59 13.18
N LYS A 120 14.60 -13.31 12.73
CA LYS A 120 15.75 -12.72 12.03
C LYS A 120 15.35 -12.01 10.74
N ALA A 121 14.50 -12.63 9.92
CA ALA A 121 14.07 -12.02 8.67
C ALA A 121 13.09 -10.87 8.91
N GLN A 122 12.13 -11.05 9.82
CA GLN A 122 11.16 -10.02 10.18
C GLN A 122 11.85 -8.78 10.77
N ALA A 123 12.84 -8.95 11.65
CA ALA A 123 13.65 -7.85 12.18
C ALA A 123 14.47 -7.16 11.09
N PHE A 124 15.04 -7.90 10.13
CA PHE A 124 15.75 -7.31 9.00
C PHE A 124 14.83 -6.47 8.09
N PHE A 125 13.63 -6.99 7.77
CA PHE A 125 12.70 -6.28 6.88
C PHE A 125 12.03 -5.07 7.53
N LYS A 126 11.81 -5.10 8.84
CA LYS A 126 11.37 -3.93 9.62
C LYS A 126 12.25 -2.71 9.34
N ASP A 127 13.57 -2.87 9.40
CA ASP A 127 14.51 -1.74 9.30
C ASP A 127 14.96 -1.43 7.87
N SER A 128 14.74 -2.35 6.92
CA SER A 128 15.11 -2.13 5.51
C SER A 128 13.94 -1.68 4.64
N ASN A 129 12.73 -2.18 4.93
CA ASN A 129 11.54 -1.92 4.13
C ASN A 129 10.49 -1.08 4.84
N TYR A 130 10.57 -0.90 6.17
CA TYR A 130 9.63 -0.10 6.96
C TYR A 130 8.18 -0.59 6.87
N GLU A 131 7.98 -1.87 6.57
CA GLU A 131 6.67 -2.52 6.62
C GLU A 131 6.40 -3.03 8.05
N TYR A 132 5.12 -3.29 8.35
CA TYR A 132 4.71 -3.92 9.61
C TYR A 132 5.09 -5.41 9.60
N PRO A 133 5.91 -5.88 10.55
CA PRO A 133 6.13 -7.32 10.72
C PRO A 133 4.84 -7.98 11.22
N LEU A 134 4.53 -9.16 10.69
CA LEU A 134 3.32 -9.92 11.05
C LEU A 134 3.63 -11.29 11.66
N ALA A 135 4.91 -11.63 11.80
CA ALA A 135 5.36 -12.93 12.31
C ALA A 135 6.39 -12.79 13.43
N ALA A 136 6.54 -13.86 14.21
CA ALA A 136 7.54 -14.02 15.27
C ALA A 136 7.54 -12.94 16.37
N GLY A 137 6.44 -12.20 16.54
CA GLY A 137 6.29 -11.20 17.60
C GLY A 137 7.22 -9.98 17.47
N VAL A 138 7.78 -9.74 16.28
CA VAL A 138 8.68 -8.61 16.04
C VAL A 138 7.90 -7.31 16.00
N SER A 139 8.28 -6.34 16.85
CA SER A 139 7.70 -5.01 16.85
C SER A 139 8.07 -4.21 15.60
N ALA A 140 7.13 -3.40 15.11
CA ALA A 140 7.34 -2.50 13.97
C ALA A 140 8.45 -1.46 14.21
N PHE A 141 8.84 -0.75 13.15
CA PHE A 141 9.76 0.39 13.22
C PHE A 141 9.20 1.45 14.17
N ALA A 142 10.06 2.06 15.00
CA ALA A 142 9.62 2.85 16.15
C ALA A 142 8.82 4.11 15.78
N GLU A 143 9.05 4.66 14.58
CA GLU A 143 8.28 5.81 14.08
C GLU A 143 6.93 5.43 13.44
N LEU A 144 6.66 4.13 13.27
CA LEU A 144 5.36 3.68 12.79
C LEU A 144 4.35 3.69 13.95
N LYS A 145 3.13 4.13 13.65
CA LYS A 145 1.98 3.94 14.54
C LYS A 145 1.80 2.45 14.80
N ALA A 146 1.61 2.05 16.06
CA ALA A 146 1.46 0.64 16.38
C ALA A 146 0.22 0.05 15.66
N LEU A 147 0.34 -1.18 15.17
CA LEU A 147 -0.69 -1.80 14.32
C LEU A 147 -2.02 -1.98 15.06
N ASP A 148 -1.99 -2.23 16.37
CA ASP A 148 -3.16 -2.34 17.24
C ASP A 148 -3.86 -0.99 17.52
N GLN A 149 -3.21 0.12 17.19
CA GLN A 149 -3.79 1.47 17.23
C GLN A 149 -4.35 1.89 15.86
N ILE A 150 -4.22 1.05 14.83
CA ILE A 150 -4.80 1.27 13.52
C ILE A 150 -6.06 0.41 13.42
N ASN A 151 -7.19 1.05 13.17
CA ASN A 151 -8.47 0.38 13.01
C ASN A 151 -8.88 0.43 11.53
N PRO A 152 -8.38 -0.51 10.69
CA PRO A 152 -8.61 -0.48 9.27
C PRO A 152 -10.04 -0.85 8.91
N VAL A 153 -10.44 -0.47 7.70
CA VAL A 153 -11.65 -1.03 7.10
C VAL A 153 -11.54 -2.55 7.05
N LYS A 154 -12.60 -3.23 7.51
CA LYS A 154 -12.65 -4.68 7.53
C LYS A 154 -12.93 -5.20 6.13
N ILE A 155 -11.97 -5.92 5.58
CA ILE A 155 -12.06 -6.59 4.29
C ILE A 155 -11.34 -7.93 4.37
N ASP A 156 -11.90 -8.96 3.72
CA ASP A 156 -11.16 -10.20 3.50
C ASP A 156 -10.16 -9.96 2.36
N LEU A 157 -8.87 -10.18 2.62
CA LEU A 157 -7.84 -9.99 1.59
C LEU A 157 -7.98 -10.99 0.43
N GLY A 158 -8.69 -12.10 0.65
CA GLY A 158 -9.11 -13.03 -0.41
C GLY A 158 -10.08 -12.41 -1.41
N ASP A 159 -10.82 -11.36 -1.03
CA ASP A 159 -11.76 -10.66 -1.91
C ASP A 159 -11.07 -9.66 -2.86
N LEU A 160 -9.75 -9.49 -2.78
CA LEU A 160 -8.97 -8.64 -3.68
C LEU A 160 -8.68 -9.33 -5.04
N ASP A 161 -9.37 -10.43 -5.33
CA ASP A 161 -9.19 -11.29 -6.50
C ASP A 161 -9.72 -10.69 -7.82
N LYS A 162 -10.45 -9.57 -7.75
CA LYS A 162 -11.12 -8.93 -8.88
C LYS A 162 -10.42 -7.67 -9.39
N ILE A 163 -9.12 -7.77 -9.65
CA ILE A 163 -8.33 -6.62 -10.08
C ILE A 163 -8.75 -6.10 -11.46
N GLU A 164 -9.29 -6.98 -12.32
CA GLU A 164 -9.76 -6.64 -13.66
C GLU A 164 -10.94 -5.67 -13.59
N GLU A 165 -11.90 -5.89 -12.69
CA GLU A 165 -13.04 -4.97 -12.49
C GLU A 165 -12.57 -3.56 -12.06
N THR A 166 -11.45 -3.50 -11.33
CA THR A 166 -10.81 -2.23 -10.94
C THR A 166 -10.15 -1.54 -12.11
N VAL A 167 -9.41 -2.28 -12.94
CA VAL A 167 -8.75 -1.73 -14.14
C VAL A 167 -9.80 -1.18 -15.09
N GLU A 168 -10.85 -1.96 -15.39
CA GLU A 168 -11.99 -1.50 -16.21
C GLU A 168 -12.63 -0.24 -15.64
N LEU A 169 -12.88 -0.18 -14.32
CA LEU A 169 -13.42 1.02 -13.69
C LEU A 169 -12.48 2.22 -13.87
N LEU A 170 -11.17 2.05 -13.75
CA LEU A 170 -10.23 3.15 -13.94
C LEU A 170 -10.18 3.60 -15.40
N GLU A 171 -10.16 2.68 -16.37
CA GLU A 171 -10.21 2.96 -17.82
C GLU A 171 -11.52 3.67 -18.22
N ASP A 172 -12.68 3.16 -17.80
CA ASP A 172 -14.00 3.74 -18.10
C ASP A 172 -14.14 5.18 -17.58
N ASN A 173 -13.36 5.53 -16.56
CA ASN A 173 -13.32 6.86 -15.97
C ASN A 173 -12.10 7.69 -16.42
N GLY A 174 -11.31 7.15 -17.36
CA GLY A 174 -10.13 7.77 -17.98
C GLY A 174 -9.00 8.07 -17.00
N ALA A 175 -8.88 7.28 -15.93
CA ALA A 175 -7.76 7.33 -14.99
C ALA A 175 -6.55 6.51 -15.49
N LEU A 176 -6.76 5.67 -16.51
CA LEU A 176 -5.73 4.90 -17.21
C LEU A 176 -5.73 5.25 -18.69
#